data_AF-A0A1E7X595-F1
#
_entry.id   AF-A0A1E7X595-F1
#
_cell.length_a   1.000
_cell.length_b   1.000
_cell.length_c   1.000
_cell.angle_alpha   90.00
_cell.angle_beta   90.00
_cell.angle_gamma   90.00
#
_symmetry.space_group_name_H-M   'P 1'
#
loop_
_entity.id
_entity.type
_entity.pdbx_description
1 polymer ?
#
loop_
_entity_poly.entity_id
_entity_poly.type
_entity_poly.pdbx_seq_one_letter_code
_entity_poly.pdbx_strand_id
1 'polypeptide(L)' 'MTKRIGNKHIAQHRGKDERRLIKASNIAAEAVKKEAARLKYRNSVKNQPPV' A
#
# COMPACT_ATOMS: atom_id res chain seq x y z
N MET A 1 28.75 -6.11 9.86
CA MET A 1 28.44 -4.79 10.46
C MET A 1 26.92 -4.60 10.45
N THR A 2 26.24 -4.92 11.56
CA THR A 2 24.81 -4.64 11.68
C THR A 2 24.64 -3.12 11.73
N LYS A 3 23.92 -2.54 10.77
CA LYS A 3 23.64 -1.10 10.76
C LYS A 3 22.91 -0.79 12.07
N ARG A 4 23.47 0.07 12.93
CA ARG A 4 22.83 0.48 14.19
C ARG A 4 21.48 1.12 13.85
N ILE A 5 20.40 0.38 14.07
CA ILE A 5 19.03 0.86 13.96
C ILE A 5 18.78 1.67 15.24
N GLY A 6 19.28 2.90 15.27
CA GLY A 6 18.81 3.87 16.27
C GLY A 6 17.34 4.24 15.98
N ASN A 7 16.89 5.41 16.45
CA ASN A 7 15.54 5.96 16.20
C ASN A 7 15.25 6.28 14.71
N LYS A 8 16.02 5.72 13.78
CA LYS A 8 15.91 5.85 12.34
C LYS A 8 14.90 4.84 11.81
N HIS A 9 13.95 5.36 11.03
CA HIS A 9 12.95 4.54 10.39
C HIS A 9 13.61 3.55 9.41
N ILE A 10 13.10 2.32 9.31
CA ILE A 10 13.66 1.26 8.44
C ILE A 10 13.86 1.77 6.99
N ALA A 11 12.98 2.64 6.49
CA ALA A 11 13.09 3.25 5.17
C ALA A 11 14.36 4.12 4.95
N GLN A 12 14.95 4.66 6.02
CA GLN A 12 16.18 5.44 5.99
C GLN A 12 17.43 4.55 5.84
N HIS A 13 17.34 3.26 6.17
CA HIS A 13 18.41 2.30 5.97
C HIS A 13 18.44 1.68 4.57
N ARG A 14 17.36 1.89 3.79
CA ARG A 14 17.18 1.38 2.43
C ARG A 14 17.95 2.17 1.39
N GLY A 15 18.38 1.50 0.33
CA GLY A 15 18.99 2.14 -0.85
C GLY A 15 17.98 2.94 -1.68
N LYS A 16 18.46 3.78 -2.61
CA LYS A 16 17.59 4.54 -3.53
C LYS A 16 16.74 3.61 -4.40
N ASP A 17 17.34 2.54 -4.91
CA ASP A 17 16.66 1.59 -5.80
C ASP A 17 15.65 0.73 -5.05
N GLU A 18 15.98 0.27 -3.85
CA GLU A 18 15.04 -0.46 -2.98
C GLU A 18 13.80 0.39 -2.66
N ARG A 19 13.99 1.67 -2.32
CA ARG A 19 12.86 2.59 -2.10
C ARG A 19 12.01 2.78 -3.36
N ARG A 20 12.64 2.86 -4.54
CA ARG A 20 11.94 3.00 -5.83
C ARG A 20 11.08 1.76 -6.11
N LEU A 21 11.65 0.57 -5.92
CA LEU A 21 10.94 -0.70 -6.12
C LEU A 21 9.76 -0.83 -5.16
N ILE A 22 9.96 -0.57 -3.86
CA ILE A 22 8.87 -0.59 -2.87
C ILE A 22 7.77 0.41 -3.25
N LYS A 23 8.13 1.63 -3.66
CA LYS A 23 7.14 2.63 -4.09
C LYS A 23 6.32 2.13 -5.28
N ALA A 24 6.97 1.56 -6.30
CA ALA A 24 6.30 1.01 -7.47
C ALA A 24 5.34 -0.14 -7.10
N SER A 25 5.82 -1.10 -6.27
CA SER A 25 5.00 -2.21 -5.79
C SER A 25 3.79 -1.73 -4.98
N ASN A 26 3.97 -0.73 -4.11
CA ASN A 26 2.88 -0.17 -3.32
C ASN A 26 1.82 0.50 -4.20
N ILE A 27 2.24 1.24 -5.23
CA ILE A 27 1.31 1.88 -6.18
C ILE A 27 0.48 0.82 -6.92
N ALA A 28 1.13 -0.25 -7.40
CA ALA A 28 0.44 -1.35 -8.07
C ALA A 28 -0.56 -2.05 -7.13
N ALA A 29 -0.16 -2.34 -5.89
CA ALA A 29 -1.02 -2.97 -4.90
C ALA A 29 -2.25 -2.09 -4.57
N GLU A 30 -2.05 -0.78 -4.40
CA GLU A 30 -3.15 0.15 -4.15
C GLU A 30 -4.10 0.30 -5.35
N ALA A 31 -3.57 0.24 -6.58
CA ALA A 31 -4.42 0.23 -7.78
C ALA A 31 -5.34 -1.00 -7.79
N VAL A 32 -4.79 -2.19 -7.49
CA VAL A 32 -5.57 -3.44 -7.39
C VAL A 32 -6.64 -3.33 -6.29
N LYS A 33 -6.28 -2.82 -5.10
CA LYS A 33 -7.25 -2.63 -4.01
C LYS A 33 -8.38 -1.69 -4.40
N LYS A 34 -8.05 -0.59 -5.08
CA LYS A 34 -9.05 0.40 -5.53
C LYS A 34 -10.00 -0.21 -6.55
N GLU A 35 -9.50 -0.96 -7.52
CA GLU A 35 -10.35 -1.65 -8.50
C GLU A 35 -11.24 -2.70 -7.84
N ALA A 36 -10.69 -3.51 -6.92
CA ALA A 36 -11.48 -4.47 -6.16
C ALA A 36 -12.57 -3.80 -5.32
N ALA A 37 -12.25 -2.71 -4.64
CA ALA A 37 -13.23 -1.93 -3.88
C ALA A 37 -14.28 -1.30 -4.82
N ARG A 38 -13.86 -0.74 -5.94
CA ARG A 38 -14.74 -0.15 -6.94
C ARG A 38 -15.73 -1.18 -7.48
N LEU A 39 -15.29 -2.40 -7.79
CA LEU A 39 -16.16 -3.50 -8.20
C LEU A 39 -17.13 -3.90 -7.10
N LYS A 40 -16.64 -4.08 -5.87
CA LYS A 40 -17.44 -4.48 -4.71
C LYS A 40 -18.53 -3.46 -4.37
N TYR A 41 -18.20 -2.18 -4.42
CA TYR A 41 -19.08 -1.09 -4.00
C TYR A 41 -19.76 -0.37 -5.16
N ARG A 42 -19.57 -0.79 -6.42
CA ARG A 42 -20.10 -0.11 -7.62
C ARG A 42 -21.60 0.16 -7.51
N ASN A 43 -22.34 -0.80 -6.99
CA ASN A 43 -23.80 -0.77 -6.85
C ASN A 43 -24.23 -0.70 -5.38
N SER A 44 -23.30 -0.51 -4.44
CA SER A 44 -23.66 -0.46 -3.04
C SER A 44 -24.31 0.90 -2.73
N VAL A 45 -25.58 0.87 -2.35
CA VAL A 45 -26.28 2.06 -1.86
C VAL A 45 -26.02 2.20 -0.36
N LYS A 46 -25.64 3.40 0.07
CA LYS A 46 -25.36 3.70 1.48
C LYS A 46 -26.63 3.45 2.31
N ASN A 47 -26.52 2.73 3.42
CA ASN A 47 -27.61 2.38 4.35
C ASN A 47 -28.66 1.39 3.81
N GLN A 48 -28.37 0.60 2.76
CA GLN A 48 -29.22 -0.54 2.45
C GLN A 48 -28.83 -1.78 3.27
N PRO A 49 -29.81 -2.53 3.80
CA PRO A 49 -29.55 -3.82 4.41
C PRO A 49 -29.00 -4.78 3.35
N PRO A 50 -28.06 -5.68 3.72
CA PRO A 50 -27.65 -6.76 2.83
C PRO A 50 -28.89 -7.61 2.52
N VAL A 51 -29.16 -7.82 1.22
CA VAL A 51 -30.23 -8.72 0.74
C VAL A 51 -29.82 -10.17 0.98
#